data_AF-A0A8T2I2V6-F1
#
_entry.id   AF-A0A8T2I2V6-F1
#
_cell.length_a   1.000
_cell.length_b   1.000
_cell.length_c   1.000
_cell.angle_alpha   90.00
_cell.angle_beta   90.00
_cell.angle_gamma   90.00
#
_symmetry.space_group_name_H-M   'P 1'
#
loop_
_entity.id
_entity.type
_entity.pdbx_description
1 polymer ?
#
loop_
_entity_poly.entity_id
_entity_poly.type
_entity_poly.pdbx_seq_one_letter_code
_entity_poly.pdbx_strand_id
1 'polypeptide(L)'
;MLAHLFLRRQAQSRTALLDAFDALKLISSRSLHDLSRTATASASYSISTITASSTTTNMLPSLARLAPAAPIQRTTSVWNLWSHCKSGTSSSFLSLGGVRHASTVKVKPPFQGGKLKPYSAFKNRFKMTATGKIRYMRPGNVHKRHNKGRRQLQDLGETQVMQNTYAKTMKRLGFVMRRF
;
A
#
# COMPACT_ATOMS: atom_id res chain seq x y z
N MET A 1 49.70 -45.85 -7.06
CA MET A 1 49.83 -44.70 -7.99
C MET A 1 48.51 -44.16 -8.56
N LEU A 2 47.34 -44.78 -8.33
CA LEU A 2 46.04 -44.32 -8.89
C LEU A 2 45.34 -43.19 -8.09
N ALA A 3 45.66 -43.00 -6.81
CA ALA A 3 44.98 -42.02 -5.97
C ALA A 3 45.33 -40.54 -6.29
N HIS A 4 46.49 -40.30 -6.91
CA HIS A 4 46.96 -38.93 -7.20
C HIS A 4 46.30 -38.29 -8.42
N LEU A 5 45.71 -39.08 -9.32
CA LEU A 5 45.02 -38.56 -10.52
C LEU A 5 43.59 -38.10 -10.22
N PHE A 6 42.95 -38.64 -9.18
CA PHE A 6 41.57 -38.29 -8.86
C PHE A 6 41.43 -36.91 -8.19
N LEU A 7 42.41 -36.52 -7.37
CA LEU A 7 42.42 -35.18 -6.75
C LEU A 7 42.69 -34.06 -7.76
N ARG A 8 43.43 -34.33 -8.84
CA ARG A 8 43.74 -33.31 -9.85
C ARG A 8 42.55 -32.96 -10.76
N ARG A 9 41.55 -33.85 -10.86
CA ARG A 9 40.33 -33.65 -11.67
C ARG A 9 39.28 -32.77 -10.97
N GLN A 10 39.30 -32.70 -9.63
CA GLN A 10 38.39 -31.85 -8.84
C GLN A 10 38.82 -30.38 -8.82
N ALA A 11 40.09 -30.07 -9.12
CA ALA A 11 40.58 -28.69 -9.13
C ALA A 11 40.16 -27.91 -10.40
N GLN A 12 39.94 -28.60 -11.53
CA GLN A 12 39.62 -27.96 -12.81
C GLN A 12 38.14 -27.56 -12.95
N SER A 13 37.23 -28.15 -12.18
CA SER A 13 35.79 -27.83 -12.24
C SER A 13 35.43 -26.54 -11.50
N ARG A 14 36.28 -26.06 -10.56
CA ARG A 14 36.01 -24.85 -9.78
C ARG A 14 36.38 -23.55 -10.50
N THR A 15 37.42 -23.56 -11.35
CA THR A 15 37.85 -22.35 -12.07
C THR A 15 36.91 -22.01 -13.23
N ALA A 16 36.35 -23.01 -13.92
CA ALA A 16 35.41 -22.79 -15.02
C ALA A 16 34.09 -22.13 -14.60
N LEU A 17 33.66 -22.27 -13.33
CA LEU A 17 32.43 -21.66 -12.83
C LEU A 17 32.59 -20.17 -12.46
N LEU A 18 33.81 -19.74 -12.12
CA LEU A 18 34.08 -18.34 -11.80
C LEU A 18 34.16 -17.48 -13.06
N ASP A 19 34.76 -18.00 -14.15
CA ASP A 19 34.84 -17.30 -15.43
C ASP A 19 33.46 -17.06 -16.08
N ALA A 20 32.50 -17.96 -15.85
CA ALA A 20 31.12 -17.79 -16.33
C ALA A 20 30.36 -16.66 -15.63
N PHE A 21 30.69 -16.35 -14.37
CA PHE A 21 30.02 -15.29 -13.61
C PHE A 21 30.49 -13.89 -14.01
N ASP A 22 31.76 -13.74 -14.40
CA ASP A 22 32.29 -12.45 -14.87
C ASP A 22 31.85 -12.14 -16.32
N ALA A 23 31.64 -13.16 -17.16
CA ALA A 23 31.08 -12.98 -18.50
C ALA A 23 29.63 -12.42 -18.50
N LEU A 24 28.81 -12.80 -17.50
CA LEU A 24 27.43 -12.29 -17.39
C LEU A 24 27.35 -10.85 -16.85
N LYS A 25 28.35 -10.40 -16.08
CA LYS A 25 28.44 -8.99 -15.65
C LYS A 25 28.75 -8.04 -16.81
N LEU A 26 29.48 -8.49 -17.83
CA LEU A 26 29.84 -7.64 -18.98
C LEU A 26 28.67 -7.38 -19.94
N ILE A 27 27.66 -8.27 -19.96
CA ILE A 27 26.44 -8.11 -20.77
C ILE A 27 25.47 -7.11 -20.11
N SER A 28 25.50 -6.96 -18.78
CA SER A 28 24.60 -6.06 -18.04
C SER A 28 24.94 -4.57 -18.16
N SER A 29 26.08 -4.20 -18.75
CA SER A 29 26.57 -2.82 -18.80
C SER A 29 26.44 -2.17 -20.19
N ARG A 30 25.92 -2.89 -21.20
CA ARG A 30 25.75 -2.39 -22.58
C ARG A 30 24.29 -2.34 -23.00
N SER A 31 23.51 -1.46 -22.39
CA SER A 31 22.29 -0.93 -23.00
C SER A 31 21.74 0.13 -22.07
N LEU A 32 21.88 1.41 -22.43
CA LEU A 32 20.98 2.52 -22.07
C LEU A 32 21.49 3.90 -22.58
N HIS A 33 22.27 3.93 -23.65
CA HIS A 33 22.57 5.15 -24.39
C HIS A 33 22.45 4.87 -25.88
N ASP A 34 21.23 4.70 -26.37
CA ASP A 34 20.83 5.06 -27.73
C ASP A 34 19.37 4.72 -27.92
N LEU A 35 18.48 5.69 -27.70
CA LEU A 35 17.12 5.74 -28.23
C LEU A 35 16.61 7.19 -28.07
N SER A 36 17.41 8.14 -28.54
CA SER A 36 16.99 9.52 -28.77
C SER A 36 17.17 9.85 -30.23
N ARG A 37 16.25 9.38 -31.09
CA ARG A 37 15.93 9.98 -32.40
C ARG A 37 14.78 9.22 -33.07
N THR A 38 13.93 10.00 -33.74
CA THR A 38 12.76 9.62 -34.58
C THR A 38 11.51 9.24 -33.76
N ALA A 39 10.32 9.80 -33.96
CA ALA A 39 9.82 10.68 -35.00
C ALA A 39 8.68 11.55 -34.43
N THR A 40 8.73 12.85 -34.73
CA THR A 40 7.55 13.71 -34.81
C THR A 40 6.72 13.27 -36.00
N ALA A 41 5.72 12.42 -35.76
CA ALA A 41 4.63 12.17 -36.70
C ALA A 41 3.36 12.78 -36.10
N SER A 42 3.06 14.00 -36.54
CA SER A 42 1.77 14.66 -36.37
C SER A 42 0.69 13.86 -37.10
N ALA A 43 0.00 12.98 -36.38
CA ALA A 43 -1.23 12.36 -36.84
C ALA A 43 -2.41 13.25 -36.45
N SER A 44 -2.85 14.05 -37.42
CA SER A 44 -4.10 14.81 -37.37
C SER A 44 -5.26 13.82 -37.47
N TYR A 45 -5.86 13.44 -36.34
CA TYR A 45 -7.13 12.72 -36.35
C TYR A 45 -8.27 13.72 -36.15
N SER A 46 -9.03 13.88 -37.22
CA SER A 46 -10.29 14.59 -37.29
C SER A 46 -11.30 14.01 -36.29
N ILE A 47 -11.74 14.85 -35.37
CA ILE A 47 -12.83 14.55 -34.44
C ILE A 47 -14.13 14.58 -35.24
N SER A 48 -14.69 13.40 -35.53
CA SER A 48 -16.06 13.30 -36.04
C SER A 48 -17.02 13.41 -34.87
N THR A 49 -17.68 14.56 -34.75
CA THR A 49 -18.82 14.79 -33.88
C THR A 49 -20.01 13.96 -34.35
N ILE A 50 -20.37 12.91 -33.60
CA ILE A 50 -21.67 12.27 -33.75
C ILE A 50 -22.58 12.79 -32.65
N THR A 51 -23.37 13.79 -33.04
CA THR A 51 -24.51 14.32 -32.31
C THR A 51 -25.62 13.27 -32.38
N ALA A 52 -25.82 12.50 -31.32
CA ALA A 52 -26.99 11.65 -31.17
C ALA A 52 -27.97 12.33 -30.20
N SER A 53 -28.91 13.07 -30.78
CA SER A 53 -30.11 13.58 -30.13
C SER A 53 -31.08 12.42 -29.93
N SER A 54 -31.34 12.04 -28.68
CA SER A 54 -32.46 11.14 -28.36
C SER A 54 -33.31 11.79 -27.29
N THR A 55 -34.28 12.56 -27.77
CA THR A 55 -35.42 13.05 -27.02
C THR A 55 -36.26 11.85 -26.62
N THR A 56 -36.35 11.54 -25.34
CA THR A 56 -37.43 10.70 -24.82
C THR A 56 -37.99 11.37 -23.59
N THR A 57 -39.04 12.14 -23.83
CA THR A 57 -39.96 12.72 -22.87
C THR A 57 -40.69 11.59 -22.15
N ASN A 58 -40.31 11.29 -20.91
CA ASN A 58 -41.17 10.56 -20.00
C ASN A 58 -41.87 11.55 -19.08
N MET A 59 -43.18 11.58 -19.26
CA MET A 59 -44.15 12.40 -18.58
C MET A 59 -44.04 12.29 -17.05
N LEU A 60 -44.11 13.45 -16.41
CA LEU A 60 -44.50 13.61 -15.01
C LEU A 60 -45.85 12.94 -14.74
N PRO A 61 -46.06 12.41 -13.53
CA PRO A 61 -47.33 12.58 -12.84
C PRO A 61 -47.18 13.63 -11.75
N SER A 62 -47.88 14.74 -11.95
CA SER A 62 -48.07 15.80 -10.97
C SER A 62 -49.18 15.44 -9.97
N LEU A 63 -48.90 15.80 -8.71
CA LEU A 63 -49.81 16.44 -7.75
C LEU A 63 -50.72 15.63 -6.81
N ALA A 64 -50.68 16.14 -5.57
CA ALA A 64 -51.61 16.04 -4.45
C ALA A 64 -51.49 14.75 -3.60
N ARG A 65 -51.48 14.78 -2.27
CA ARG A 65 -52.11 15.75 -1.36
C ARG A 65 -51.56 15.60 0.07
N LEU A 66 -51.30 16.77 0.67
CA LEU A 66 -51.26 17.14 2.09
C LEU A 66 -51.94 16.19 3.10
N ALA A 67 -51.23 15.84 4.17
CA ALA A 67 -51.73 15.93 5.55
C ALA A 67 -50.55 16.04 6.57
N PRO A 68 -50.63 16.96 7.55
CA PRO A 68 -49.62 17.17 8.58
C PRO A 68 -50.00 16.47 9.91
N ALA A 69 -49.09 16.57 10.89
CA ALA A 69 -49.28 16.39 12.33
C ALA A 69 -48.88 15.03 12.94
N ALA A 70 -47.66 15.00 13.51
CA ALA A 70 -47.45 14.54 14.88
C ALA A 70 -46.13 15.13 15.44
N PRO A 71 -46.18 16.08 16.38
CA PRO A 71 -45.00 16.52 17.11
C PRO A 71 -44.70 15.51 18.21
N ILE A 72 -43.71 14.63 18.02
CA ILE A 72 -43.17 13.83 19.12
C ILE A 72 -42.21 14.74 19.89
N GLN A 73 -42.75 15.44 20.88
CA GLN A 73 -41.97 15.96 21.99
C GLN A 73 -41.54 14.76 22.86
N ARG A 74 -40.25 14.41 22.81
CA ARG A 74 -39.59 13.80 23.96
C ARG A 74 -38.59 14.78 24.52
N THR A 75 -39.10 15.52 25.48
CA THR A 75 -38.37 16.28 26.48
C THR A 75 -37.55 15.36 27.38
N THR A 76 -36.69 16.03 28.16
CA THR A 76 -35.92 15.57 29.33
C THR A 76 -34.60 14.85 29.06
N SER A 77 -33.57 15.67 28.87
CA SER A 77 -32.43 15.75 29.79
C SER A 77 -32.07 14.48 30.57
N VAL A 78 -30.97 13.86 30.17
CA VAL A 78 -30.04 13.27 31.14
C VAL A 78 -28.75 14.05 31.02
N TRP A 79 -28.78 15.27 31.55
CA TRP A 79 -27.56 15.90 32.01
C TRP A 79 -26.91 14.97 33.04
N ASN A 80 -25.58 14.96 33.03
CA ASN A 80 -24.70 14.57 34.13
C ASN A 80 -24.46 13.07 34.33
N LEU A 81 -23.44 12.54 33.64
CA LEU A 81 -22.35 11.84 34.31
C LEU A 81 -21.21 11.58 33.31
N TRP A 82 -20.24 12.49 33.21
CA TRP A 82 -18.81 12.19 33.38
C TRP A 82 -17.94 13.44 33.12
N SER A 83 -18.26 14.54 33.80
CA SER A 83 -17.26 15.59 34.04
C SER A 83 -16.40 15.08 35.18
N HIS A 84 -15.20 14.55 34.91
CA HIS A 84 -14.03 14.50 35.82
C HIS A 84 -12.82 13.91 35.08
N CYS A 85 -12.31 14.62 34.08
CA CYS A 85 -10.88 14.54 33.75
C CYS A 85 -10.26 15.84 34.27
N LYS A 86 -9.71 15.78 35.48
CA LYS A 86 -8.92 16.84 36.09
C LYS A 86 -7.84 17.24 35.08
N SER A 87 -7.93 18.47 34.59
CA SER A 87 -6.86 19.18 33.90
C SER A 87 -5.72 19.38 34.91
N GLY A 88 -4.84 18.39 35.00
CA GLY A 88 -3.49 18.60 35.50
C GLY A 88 -2.70 19.33 34.43
N THR A 89 -2.73 20.67 34.50
CA THR A 89 -1.82 21.57 33.79
C THR A 89 -0.42 21.36 34.36
N SER A 90 0.24 20.27 33.96
CA SER A 90 1.69 20.16 34.01
C SER A 90 2.21 20.67 32.69
N SER A 91 2.45 21.98 32.62
CA SER A 91 3.14 22.65 31.54
C SER A 91 4.62 22.24 31.51
N SER A 92 4.89 21.02 31.07
CA SER A 92 6.22 20.64 30.60
C SER A 92 6.27 20.92 29.11
N PHE A 93 6.72 22.14 28.82
CA PHE A 93 7.12 22.66 27.53
C PHE A 93 8.22 21.76 26.94
N LEU A 94 7.84 20.70 26.23
CA LEU A 94 8.80 19.85 25.53
C LEU A 94 9.18 20.52 24.21
N SER A 95 10.35 21.15 24.26
CA SER A 95 11.17 21.61 23.14
C SER A 95 10.91 20.84 21.85
N LEU A 96 10.36 21.54 20.85
CA LEU A 96 10.15 21.10 19.47
C LEU A 96 11.48 21.06 18.67
N GLY A 97 12.57 20.62 19.31
CA GLY A 97 13.89 20.48 18.71
C GLY A 97 14.37 19.04 18.79
N GLY A 98 13.67 18.11 18.14
CA GLY A 98 14.02 16.69 18.18
C GLY A 98 13.93 16.06 16.81
N VAL A 99 15.06 15.95 16.13
CA VAL A 99 15.24 15.07 14.98
C VAL A 99 14.73 13.68 15.40
N ARG A 100 13.56 13.28 14.91
CA ARG A 100 12.90 12.02 15.28
C ARG A 100 13.65 10.85 14.65
N HIS A 101 14.81 10.50 15.19
CA HIS A 101 15.45 9.21 14.97
C HIS A 101 14.70 8.13 15.77
N ALA A 102 13.42 7.90 15.47
CA ALA A 102 12.61 6.81 16.01
C ALA A 102 12.98 5.44 15.38
N SER A 103 14.23 5.25 14.98
CA SER A 103 14.65 4.14 14.14
C SER A 103 15.35 3.01 14.90
N THR A 104 15.50 3.06 16.22
CA THR A 104 16.27 2.03 16.96
C THR A 104 15.58 1.40 18.17
N VAL A 105 14.42 1.90 18.61
CA VAL A 105 13.73 1.32 19.77
C VAL A 105 13.21 -0.08 19.43
N LYS A 106 13.82 -1.11 20.04
CA LYS A 106 13.34 -2.50 19.97
C LYS A 106 12.08 -2.59 20.84
N VAL A 107 10.93 -2.86 20.21
CA VAL A 107 9.67 -3.09 20.93
C VAL A 107 9.80 -4.40 21.70
N LYS A 108 9.89 -4.31 23.04
CA LYS A 108 9.88 -5.46 23.93
C LYS A 108 8.48 -5.63 24.53
N PRO A 109 7.97 -6.86 24.69
CA PRO A 109 6.74 -7.10 25.42
C PRO A 109 6.93 -6.69 26.90
N PRO A 110 5.87 -6.24 27.58
CA PRO A 110 5.98 -5.75 28.96
C PRO A 110 6.30 -6.86 29.98
N PHE A 111 6.12 -8.13 29.61
CA PHE A 111 6.38 -9.28 30.48
C PHE A 111 7.52 -10.15 29.94
N GLN A 112 8.35 -10.66 30.86
CA GLN A 112 9.44 -11.60 30.51
C GLN A 112 8.85 -12.91 29.98
N GLY A 113 9.41 -13.43 28.88
CA GLY A 113 8.89 -14.60 28.18
C GLY A 113 7.71 -14.31 27.22
N GLY A 114 7.26 -13.06 27.12
CA GLY A 114 6.16 -12.70 26.24
C GLY A 114 6.46 -12.84 24.75
N LYS A 115 5.49 -13.41 24.01
CA LYS A 115 5.53 -13.42 22.55
C LYS A 115 4.86 -12.16 22.02
N LEU A 116 5.54 -11.46 21.11
CA LEU A 116 4.95 -10.33 20.40
C LEU A 116 3.88 -10.84 19.43
N LYS A 117 2.61 -10.54 19.72
CA LYS A 117 1.49 -10.90 18.85
C LYS A 117 1.30 -9.78 17.82
N PRO A 118 1.29 -10.08 16.51
CA PRO A 118 0.98 -9.06 15.51
C PRO A 118 -0.48 -8.63 15.66
N TYR A 119 -0.73 -7.33 15.42
CA TYR A 119 -2.08 -6.79 15.40
C TYR A 119 -2.98 -7.60 14.46
N SER A 120 -4.16 -7.99 14.96
CA SER A 120 -5.13 -8.78 14.19
C SER A 120 -5.53 -8.09 12.89
N ALA A 121 -5.69 -6.76 12.93
CA ALA A 121 -6.00 -5.92 11.78
C ALA A 121 -4.99 -6.09 10.63
N PHE A 122 -3.72 -6.39 10.92
CA PHE A 122 -2.70 -6.53 9.88
C PHE A 122 -2.88 -7.79 9.04
N LYS A 123 -3.40 -8.87 9.63
CA LYS A 123 -3.53 -10.19 8.99
C LYS A 123 -4.44 -10.16 7.76
N ASN A 124 -5.49 -9.34 7.82
CA ASN A 124 -6.52 -9.28 6.78
C ASN A 124 -6.15 -8.27 5.68
N ARG A 125 -5.41 -7.21 6.02
CA ARG A 125 -5.18 -6.06 5.13
C ARG A 125 -3.86 -6.12 4.37
N PHE A 126 -2.84 -6.77 4.94
CA PHE A 126 -1.49 -6.80 4.38
C PHE A 126 -1.05 -8.23 4.09
N LYS A 127 -0.27 -8.41 3.03
CA LYS A 127 0.32 -9.69 2.64
C LYS A 127 1.82 -9.52 2.42
N MET A 128 2.61 -10.51 2.82
CA MET A 128 4.06 -10.47 2.60
C MET A 128 4.41 -11.34 1.40
N THR A 129 5.14 -10.78 0.45
CA THR A 129 5.68 -11.50 -0.72
C THR A 129 6.85 -12.39 -0.28
N ALA A 130 7.20 -13.41 -1.07
CA ALA A 130 8.38 -14.25 -0.86
C ALA A 130 9.68 -13.44 -0.69
N THR A 131 9.82 -12.32 -1.41
CA THR A 131 10.95 -11.36 -1.28
C THR A 131 10.96 -10.59 0.05
N GLY A 132 9.96 -10.77 0.94
CA GLY A 132 9.83 -10.04 2.19
C GLY A 132 9.32 -8.60 2.06
N LYS A 133 8.81 -8.22 0.88
CA LYS A 133 8.08 -6.95 0.64
C LYS A 133 6.63 -7.09 1.11
N ILE A 134 6.03 -6.02 1.63
CA ILE A 134 4.63 -6.03 2.10
C ILE A 134 3.75 -5.38 1.02
N ARG A 135 2.71 -6.09 0.58
CA ARG A 135 1.70 -5.61 -0.37
C ARG A 135 0.37 -5.34 0.35
N TYR A 136 -0.38 -4.36 -0.16
CA TYR A 136 -1.70 -3.99 0.32
C TYR A 136 -2.61 -3.56 -0.84
N MET A 137 -3.92 -3.61 -0.61
CA MET A 137 -4.93 -3.04 -1.52
C MET A 137 -5.03 -1.54 -1.33
N ARG A 138 -5.06 -0.76 -2.42
CA ARG A 138 -5.21 0.69 -2.32
C ARG A 138 -6.58 1.04 -1.73
N PRO A 139 -6.64 2.04 -0.83
CA PRO A 139 -7.91 2.44 -0.22
C PRO A 139 -8.81 3.15 -1.24
N GLY A 140 -10.11 3.15 -0.97
CA GLY A 140 -11.07 3.92 -1.78
C GLY A 140 -11.59 3.22 -3.01
N ASN A 141 -11.39 1.91 -3.20
CA ASN A 141 -12.02 1.20 -4.33
C ASN A 141 -13.53 0.95 -4.12
N VAL A 142 -14.01 0.90 -2.87
CA VAL A 142 -15.36 0.38 -2.55
C VAL A 142 -16.46 1.45 -2.66
N HIS A 143 -16.31 2.58 -1.95
CA HIS A 143 -17.34 3.61 -1.87
C HIS A 143 -17.12 4.74 -2.88
N LYS A 144 -18.18 5.50 -3.20
CA LYS A 144 -18.13 6.64 -4.15
C LYS A 144 -17.44 6.29 -5.47
N ARG A 145 -17.79 5.13 -6.05
CA ARG A 145 -17.20 4.65 -7.31
C ARG A 145 -17.67 5.44 -8.53
N HIS A 146 -18.91 5.94 -8.49
CA HIS A 146 -19.51 6.75 -9.55
C HIS A 146 -18.77 8.09 -9.77
N ASN A 147 -18.11 8.64 -8.75
CA ASN A 147 -17.31 9.86 -8.85
C ASN A 147 -15.90 9.64 -9.41
N LYS A 148 -15.56 8.41 -9.81
CA LYS A 148 -14.20 8.02 -10.22
C LYS A 148 -14.21 7.56 -11.66
N GLY A 149 -13.20 7.98 -12.42
CA GLY A 149 -13.02 7.52 -13.79
C GLY A 149 -12.65 6.03 -13.86
N ARG A 150 -12.87 5.40 -15.02
CA ARG A 150 -12.55 3.97 -15.24
C ARG A 150 -11.07 3.66 -14.96
N ARG A 151 -10.15 4.51 -15.46
CA ARG A 151 -8.70 4.39 -15.21
C ARG A 151 -8.37 4.43 -13.72
N GLN A 152 -8.97 5.38 -12.99
CA GLN A 152 -8.78 5.49 -11.55
C GLN A 152 -9.27 4.25 -10.79
N LEU A 153 -10.40 3.66 -11.21
CA LEU A 153 -10.89 2.42 -10.60
C LEU A 153 -9.97 1.22 -10.86
N GLN A 154 -9.35 1.16 -12.04
CA GLN A 154 -8.31 0.16 -12.34
C GLN A 154 -7.10 0.34 -11.42
N ASP A 155 -6.55 1.56 -11.36
CA ASP A 155 -5.39 1.90 -10.52
C ASP A 155 -5.63 1.63 -9.03
N LEU A 156 -6.87 1.74 -8.55
CA LEU A 156 -7.27 1.47 -7.17
C LEU A 156 -7.51 -0.02 -6.89
N GLY A 157 -7.79 -0.83 -7.91
CA GLY A 157 -7.94 -2.28 -7.80
C GLY A 157 -6.60 -3.01 -7.69
N GLU A 158 -5.52 -2.39 -8.13
CA GLU A 158 -4.18 -2.98 -8.09
C GLU A 158 -3.59 -3.02 -6.67
N THR A 159 -2.84 -4.09 -6.38
CA THR A 159 -2.02 -4.16 -5.15
C THR A 159 -0.84 -3.20 -5.26
N GLN A 160 -0.53 -2.50 -4.18
CA GLN A 160 0.66 -1.66 -4.09
C GLN A 160 1.67 -2.24 -3.10
N VAL A 161 2.97 -2.04 -3.38
CA VAL A 161 4.04 -2.34 -2.42
C VAL A 161 4.16 -1.19 -1.43
N MET A 162 4.21 -1.51 -0.14
CA MET A 162 4.31 -0.53 0.92
C MET A 162 5.70 0.12 0.97
N GLN A 163 5.71 1.42 1.29
CA GLN A 163 6.95 2.17 1.48
C GLN A 163 7.81 1.58 2.59
N ASN A 164 9.13 1.67 2.42
CA ASN A 164 10.11 1.03 3.29
C ASN A 164 10.03 1.51 4.74
N THR A 165 9.67 2.77 4.97
CA THR A 165 9.51 3.36 6.31
C THR A 165 8.42 2.62 7.11
N TYR A 166 7.22 2.50 6.56
CA TYR A 166 6.11 1.78 7.19
C TYR A 166 6.34 0.28 7.26
N ALA A 167 6.96 -0.30 6.24
CA ALA A 167 7.30 -1.72 6.22
C ALA A 167 8.26 -2.10 7.35
N LYS A 168 9.25 -1.25 7.67
CA LYS A 168 10.16 -1.43 8.83
C LYS A 168 9.37 -1.45 10.14
N THR A 169 8.43 -0.53 10.33
CA THR A 169 7.59 -0.47 11.54
C THR A 169 6.73 -1.72 11.66
N MET A 170 6.08 -2.19 10.59
CA MET A 170 5.27 -3.40 10.64
C MET A 170 6.07 -4.66 10.98
N LYS A 171 7.28 -4.79 10.43
CA LYS A 171 8.17 -5.91 10.78
C LYS A 171 8.57 -5.88 12.26
N ARG A 172 8.82 -4.70 12.83
CA ARG A 172 9.09 -4.54 14.28
C ARG A 172 7.92 -4.94 15.15
N LEU A 173 6.69 -4.72 14.68
CA LEU A 173 5.47 -5.11 15.36
C LEU A 173 5.14 -6.62 15.23
N GLY A 174 6.08 -7.42 14.71
CA GLY A 174 5.93 -8.87 14.61
C GLY A 174 5.15 -9.35 13.39
N PHE A 175 5.00 -8.52 12.35
CA PHE A 175 4.42 -8.96 11.08
C PHE A 175 5.43 -9.80 10.30
N VAL A 176 5.15 -11.10 10.18
CA VAL A 176 6.01 -12.12 9.55
C VAL A 176 5.32 -12.81 8.38
N MET A 177 6.10 -13.48 7.53
CA MET A 177 5.57 -14.32 6.45
C MET A 177 4.69 -15.39 7.06
N ARG A 178 3.44 -15.46 6.63
CA ARG A 178 2.59 -16.60 6.93
C ARG A 178 2.62 -17.52 5.72
N ARG A 179 2.87 -18.80 5.97
CA ARG A 179 2.59 -19.85 5.00
C ARG A 179 1.07 -19.90 4.88
N PHE A 180 0.57 -19.46 3.73
CA PHE A 180 -0.85 -19.59 3.37
C PHE A 180 -1.05 -20.92 2.67
#